data_AF-A0A520IH53-F1
#
_entry.id   AF-A0A520IH53-F1
#
_cell.length_a   1.000
_cell.length_b   1.000
_cell.length_c   1.000
_cell.angle_alpha   90.00
_cell.angle_beta   90.00
_cell.angle_gamma   90.00
#
_symmetry.space_group_name_H-M   'P 1'
#
loop_
_entity.id
_entity.type
_entity.pdbx_description
1 polymer ?
#
loop_
_entity_poly.entity_id
_entity_poly.type
_entity_poly.pdbx_seq_one_letter_code
_entity_poly.pdbx_strand_id
1 'polypeptide(L)'
;MSVSGKVTDEKGIGLPGVSVQIKGTNIGAVTDGNGLYSLSVPDELASKNLTFSYLGYVSQDISIAGKKTINVQLKAGGDNALEDVVVIGYGTQKRVSITGSVSTIDAKNIENKPVLNAYQALQGEAPNLIIQQSNLNPGSDVTVNIRGVGTLGDNTPLVVVDGIVGGNLNTINPNDIASVSVLKDAGSAAIYGSRAANGVILITTKAGKLNQKTTVSYNGSYGLQDANVLVHKVPAWQNAYYKNESLVNSGLSPAYTPDQIQQLKDQGEGTWKIENLLRTAPQQSHNVN
;
A
#
# COMPACT_ATOMS: atom_id res chain seq x y z
N MET A 1 -7.30 -41.79 -27.49
CA MET A 1 -5.88 -41.89 -27.92
C MET A 1 -4.92 -41.73 -26.72
N SER A 2 -3.74 -42.37 -26.69
CA SER A 2 -2.70 -42.09 -25.67
C SER A 2 -1.62 -41.17 -26.25
N VAL A 3 -1.24 -40.14 -25.50
CA VAL A 3 -0.18 -39.18 -25.83
C VAL A 3 0.93 -39.35 -24.80
N SER A 4 2.16 -39.51 -25.28
CA SER A 4 3.35 -39.64 -24.44
C SER A 4 4.41 -38.60 -24.80
N GLY A 5 5.36 -38.36 -23.91
CA GLY A 5 6.41 -37.39 -24.21
C GLY A 5 7.39 -37.22 -23.08
N LYS A 6 8.39 -36.37 -23.32
CA LYS A 6 9.39 -35.98 -22.34
C LYS A 6 9.37 -34.47 -22.13
N VAL A 7 9.40 -34.05 -20.86
CA VAL A 7 9.57 -32.65 -20.46
C VAL A 7 10.99 -32.46 -19.95
N THR A 8 11.69 -31.46 -20.48
CA THR A 8 13.08 -31.14 -20.11
C THR A 8 13.24 -29.67 -19.77
N ASP A 9 14.32 -29.33 -19.05
CA ASP A 9 14.76 -27.95 -18.87
C ASP A 9 15.61 -27.45 -20.06
N GLU A 10 16.06 -26.19 -19.98
CA GLU A 10 16.95 -25.58 -20.98
C GLU A 10 18.30 -26.29 -21.14
N LYS A 11 18.73 -27.06 -20.13
CA LYS A 11 19.96 -27.85 -20.14
C LYS A 11 19.74 -29.28 -20.64
N GLY A 12 18.52 -29.64 -21.03
CA GLY A 12 18.15 -30.97 -21.53
C GLY A 12 17.93 -32.03 -20.44
N ILE A 13 17.89 -31.63 -19.17
CA ILE A 13 17.63 -32.50 -18.03
C ILE A 13 16.13 -32.74 -17.92
N GLY A 14 15.72 -34.00 -17.71
CA GLY A 14 14.31 -34.35 -17.53
C GLY A 14 13.73 -33.75 -16.25
N LEU A 15 12.54 -33.16 -16.34
CA LEU A 15 11.88 -32.50 -15.21
C LEU A 15 10.85 -33.43 -14.56
N PRO A 16 11.08 -33.91 -13.33
CA PRO A 16 10.09 -34.69 -12.60
C PRO A 16 9.01 -33.80 -11.98
N GLY A 17 7.78 -34.31 -11.86
CA GLY A 17 6.69 -33.60 -11.18
C GLY A 17 6.02 -32.48 -11.96
N VAL A 18 6.24 -32.38 -13.27
CA VAL A 18 5.54 -31.43 -14.16
C VAL A 18 4.09 -31.87 -14.32
N SER A 19 3.16 -30.95 -14.10
CA SER A 19 1.73 -31.18 -14.34
C SER A 19 1.41 -30.99 -15.83
N VAL A 20 0.88 -32.04 -16.47
CA VAL A 20 0.47 -32.07 -17.87
C VAL A 20 -1.04 -32.22 -17.93
N GLN A 21 -1.77 -31.19 -18.37
CA GLN A 21 -3.23 -31.18 -18.31
C GLN A 21 -3.85 -30.76 -19.64
N ILE A 22 -4.97 -31.37 -20.03
CA ILE A 22 -5.74 -30.90 -21.18
C ILE A 22 -6.48 -29.62 -20.78
N LYS A 23 -6.23 -28.53 -21.51
CA LYS A 23 -6.73 -27.20 -21.21
C LYS A 23 -8.26 -27.18 -21.06
N GLY A 24 -8.73 -26.73 -19.90
CA GLY A 24 -10.16 -26.63 -19.56
C GLY A 24 -10.81 -27.94 -19.10
N THR A 25 -10.02 -28.95 -18.71
CA THR A 25 -10.54 -30.22 -18.16
C THR A 25 -9.70 -30.64 -16.95
N ASN A 26 -10.20 -31.56 -16.13
CA ASN A 26 -9.43 -32.16 -15.01
C ASN A 26 -8.63 -33.40 -15.44
N ILE A 27 -8.52 -33.67 -16.74
CA ILE A 27 -7.79 -34.82 -17.27
C ILE A 27 -6.33 -34.41 -17.47
N GLY A 28 -5.44 -35.03 -16.71
CA GLY A 28 -4.02 -34.75 -16.74
C GLY A 28 -3.17 -35.90 -16.19
N ALA A 29 -1.86 -35.76 -16.33
CA ALA A 29 -0.83 -36.67 -15.84
C ALA A 29 0.32 -35.85 -15.25
N VAL A 30 1.20 -36.53 -14.51
CA VAL A 30 2.41 -35.94 -13.92
C VAL A 30 3.63 -36.64 -14.52
N THR A 31 4.72 -35.91 -14.75
CA THR A 31 5.96 -36.52 -15.24
C THR A 31 6.67 -37.34 -14.16
N ASP A 32 7.31 -38.43 -14.58
CA ASP A 32 8.10 -39.33 -13.73
C ASP A 32 9.50 -38.78 -13.41
N GLY A 33 10.32 -39.56 -12.69
CA GLY A 33 11.70 -39.22 -12.31
C GLY A 33 12.64 -38.86 -13.48
N ASN A 34 12.31 -39.28 -14.71
CA ASN A 34 13.08 -39.01 -15.92
C ASN A 34 12.44 -37.93 -16.81
N GLY A 35 11.35 -37.30 -16.35
CA GLY A 35 10.59 -36.30 -17.08
C GLY A 35 9.65 -36.89 -18.14
N LEU A 36 9.38 -38.19 -18.12
CA LEU A 36 8.47 -38.84 -19.06
C LEU A 36 7.03 -38.77 -18.55
N TYR A 37 6.06 -38.62 -19.46
CA TYR A 37 4.65 -38.68 -19.14
C TYR A 37 3.87 -39.53 -20.15
N SER A 38 2.73 -40.07 -19.71
CA SER A 38 1.75 -40.71 -20.58
C SER A 38 0.35 -40.30 -20.12
N LEU A 39 -0.46 -39.80 -21.05
CA LEU A 39 -1.80 -39.28 -20.80
C LEU A 39 -2.79 -39.89 -21.79
N SER A 40 -3.87 -40.45 -21.27
CA SER A 40 -4.99 -40.89 -22.10
C SER A 40 -5.88 -39.69 -22.43
N VAL A 41 -5.99 -39.36 -23.71
CA VAL A 41 -6.77 -38.25 -24.25
C VAL A 41 -8.02 -38.82 -24.92
N PRO A 42 -9.24 -38.50 -24.43
CA PRO A 42 -10.48 -38.81 -25.13
C PRO A 42 -10.50 -38.17 -26.53
N ASP A 43 -11.01 -38.87 -27.54
CA ASP A 43 -10.90 -38.45 -28.94
C ASP A 43 -11.64 -37.12 -29.21
N GLU A 44 -12.67 -36.79 -28.43
CA GLU A 44 -13.38 -35.49 -28.44
C GLU A 44 -12.49 -34.30 -28.04
N LEU A 45 -11.38 -34.56 -27.35
CA LEU A 45 -10.46 -33.54 -26.84
C LEU A 45 -9.14 -33.49 -27.64
N ALA A 46 -9.03 -34.25 -28.74
CA ALA A 46 -7.82 -34.33 -29.55
C ALA A 46 -7.45 -33.02 -30.28
N SER A 47 -8.39 -32.07 -30.37
CA SER A 47 -8.18 -30.72 -30.93
C SER A 47 -7.73 -29.69 -29.88
N LYS A 48 -7.73 -30.03 -28.59
CA LYS A 48 -7.36 -29.11 -27.50
C LYS A 48 -5.83 -29.05 -27.29
N ASN A 49 -5.42 -28.11 -26.45
CA ASN A 49 -4.03 -27.92 -26.05
C ASN A 49 -3.73 -28.67 -24.75
N LEU A 50 -2.52 -29.17 -24.61
CA LEU A 50 -1.92 -29.59 -23.34
C LEU A 50 -1.18 -28.41 -22.72
N THR A 51 -1.50 -28.12 -21.47
CA THR A 51 -0.82 -27.15 -20.63
C THR A 51 0.19 -27.89 -19.77
N PHE A 52 1.45 -27.46 -19.83
CA PHE A 52 2.55 -27.94 -19.01
C PHE A 52 2.89 -26.89 -17.97
N SER A 53 2.76 -27.22 -16.69
CA SER A 53 3.07 -26.32 -15.58
C SER A 53 3.98 -26.97 -14.54
N TYR A 54 4.96 -26.20 -14.08
CA TYR A 54 5.91 -26.63 -13.07
C TYR A 54 6.36 -25.41 -12.25
N LEU A 55 6.58 -25.61 -10.96
CA LEU A 55 6.92 -24.51 -10.04
C LEU A 55 8.26 -23.90 -10.45
N GLY A 56 8.30 -22.58 -10.66
CA GLY A 56 9.50 -21.85 -11.08
C GLY A 56 9.78 -21.91 -12.59
N TYR A 57 8.83 -22.40 -13.40
CA TYR A 57 8.95 -22.45 -14.86
C TYR A 57 7.77 -21.74 -15.54
N VAL A 58 8.01 -21.22 -16.74
CA VAL A 58 6.95 -20.60 -17.55
C VAL A 58 6.03 -21.70 -18.08
N SER A 59 4.73 -21.59 -17.81
CA SER A 59 3.75 -22.57 -18.32
C SER A 59 3.65 -22.48 -19.84
N GLN A 60 3.58 -23.63 -20.50
CA GLN A 60 3.54 -23.71 -21.96
C GLN A 60 2.32 -24.50 -22.43
N ASP A 61 1.60 -23.95 -23.42
CA ASP A 61 0.48 -24.61 -24.08
C ASP A 61 0.92 -25.16 -25.43
N ILE A 62 0.68 -26.45 -25.69
CA ILE A 62 1.00 -27.10 -26.97
C ILE A 62 -0.23 -27.83 -27.49
N SER A 63 -0.56 -27.62 -28.77
CA SER A 63 -1.68 -28.31 -29.41
C SER A 63 -1.41 -29.80 -29.57
N ILE A 64 -2.41 -30.62 -29.21
CA ILE A 64 -2.36 -32.07 -29.38
C ILE A 64 -2.37 -32.42 -30.87
N ALA A 65 -3.28 -31.85 -31.66
CA ALA A 65 -3.37 -31.95 -33.12
C ALA A 65 -3.11 -33.37 -33.69
N GLY A 66 -3.58 -34.41 -32.99
CA GLY A 66 -3.37 -35.82 -33.39
C GLY A 66 -1.94 -36.36 -33.22
N LYS A 67 -1.02 -35.62 -32.58
CA LYS A 67 0.34 -36.08 -32.28
C LYS A 67 0.33 -37.07 -31.11
N LYS A 68 0.91 -38.26 -31.32
CA LYS A 68 1.11 -39.29 -30.28
C LYS A 68 2.29 -38.99 -29.36
N THR A 69 3.24 -38.19 -29.84
CA THR A 69 4.46 -37.85 -29.10
C THR A 69 4.67 -36.34 -29.07
N ILE A 70 4.77 -35.76 -27.88
CA ILE A 70 4.99 -34.32 -27.69
C ILE A 70 6.11 -34.13 -26.66
N ASN A 71 7.25 -33.62 -27.10
CA ASN A 71 8.35 -33.27 -26.21
C ASN A 71 8.34 -31.76 -25.96
N VAL A 72 8.62 -31.36 -24.73
CA VAL A 72 8.51 -29.96 -24.28
C VAL A 72 9.76 -29.57 -23.53
N GLN A 73 10.32 -28.42 -23.91
CA GLN A 73 11.39 -27.80 -23.16
C GLN A 73 10.81 -26.61 -22.38
N LEU A 74 10.73 -26.74 -21.05
CA LEU A 74 10.28 -25.66 -20.20
C LEU A 74 11.43 -24.72 -19.90
N LYS A 75 11.16 -23.42 -20.04
CA LYS A 75 12.10 -22.36 -19.68
C LYS A 75 11.94 -22.03 -18.20
N ALA A 76 13.06 -21.89 -17.50
CA ALA A 76 13.04 -21.39 -16.13
C ALA A 76 12.36 -20.01 -16.14
N GLY A 77 11.36 -19.85 -15.29
CA GLY A 77 10.73 -18.56 -15.07
C GLY A 77 11.68 -17.75 -14.21
N GLY A 78 12.49 -16.89 -14.86
CA GLY A 78 13.18 -15.83 -14.13
C GLY A 78 12.12 -15.00 -13.42
N ASP A 79 12.27 -14.88 -12.09
CA ASP A 79 11.45 -14.14 -11.14
C ASP A 79 9.98 -14.00 -11.55
N ASN A 80 9.11 -14.72 -10.83
CA ASN A 80 7.74 -14.28 -10.59
C ASN A 80 7.75 -12.96 -9.79
N ALA A 81 8.35 -11.90 -10.36
CA ALA A 81 8.07 -10.54 -10.03
C ALA A 81 6.58 -10.37 -10.31
N LEU A 82 5.81 -10.32 -9.23
CA LEU A 82 4.45 -9.81 -9.20
C LEU A 82 4.35 -8.69 -10.23
N GLU A 83 3.55 -8.93 -11.27
CA GLU A 83 3.31 -7.94 -12.31
C GLU A 83 2.50 -6.80 -11.68
N ASP A 84 3.19 -5.81 -11.11
CA ASP A 84 2.57 -4.58 -10.63
C ASP A 84 1.98 -3.86 -11.84
N VAL A 85 0.66 -4.01 -11.98
CA VAL A 85 -0.12 -3.28 -12.96
C VAL A 85 -0.27 -1.85 -12.45
N VAL A 86 0.32 -0.90 -13.16
CA VAL A 86 0.06 0.52 -12.93
C VAL A 86 -1.14 0.91 -13.77
N VAL A 87 -2.24 1.29 -13.12
CA VAL A 87 -3.37 1.93 -13.78
C VAL A 87 -2.97 3.36 -14.10
N ILE A 88 -3.24 3.86 -15.29
CA ILE A 88 -3.13 5.29 -15.60
C ILE A 88 -4.39 5.65 -16.37
N GLY A 89 -5.25 6.48 -15.79
CA GLY A 89 -6.39 7.18 -16.45
C GLY A 89 -7.39 6.34 -17.25
N TYR A 90 -6.97 5.73 -18.35
CA TYR A 90 -7.80 4.99 -19.30
C TYR A 90 -7.17 3.66 -19.80
N GLY A 91 -6.07 3.16 -19.18
CA GLY A 91 -5.48 1.86 -19.54
C GLY A 91 -4.46 1.31 -18.53
N THR A 92 -4.19 0.00 -18.59
CA THR A 92 -3.17 -0.70 -17.80
C THR A 92 -1.88 -0.81 -18.61
N GLN A 93 -0.77 -0.21 -18.17
CA GLN A 93 0.54 -0.37 -18.82
C GLN A 93 1.55 -1.02 -17.87
N LYS A 94 2.47 -1.82 -18.42
CA LYS A 94 3.54 -2.48 -17.64
C LYS A 94 4.54 -1.44 -17.14
N ARG A 95 5.06 -1.59 -15.90
CA ARG A 95 6.07 -0.69 -15.30
C ARG A 95 7.26 -0.40 -16.23
N VAL A 96 7.67 -1.38 -17.03
CA VAL A 96 8.79 -1.27 -17.99
C VAL A 96 8.53 -0.30 -19.16
N SER A 97 7.28 0.00 -19.50
CA SER A 97 6.96 0.87 -20.64
C SER A 97 6.73 2.34 -20.27
N ILE A 98 6.82 2.70 -18.98
CA ILE A 98 6.68 4.08 -18.54
C ILE A 98 8.07 4.71 -18.41
N THR A 99 8.32 5.75 -19.22
CA THR A 99 9.56 6.53 -19.22
C THR A 99 9.62 7.59 -18.10
N GLY A 100 8.59 7.67 -17.24
CA GLY A 100 8.47 8.65 -16.14
C GLY A 100 8.64 8.04 -14.74
N SER A 101 8.98 8.90 -13.77
CA SER A 101 9.10 8.55 -12.35
C SER A 101 7.72 8.30 -11.73
N VAL A 102 7.35 7.03 -11.68
CA VAL A 102 6.15 6.53 -11.01
C VAL A 102 6.55 5.66 -9.82
N SER A 103 5.92 5.91 -8.68
CA SER A 103 6.08 5.08 -7.48
C SER A 103 4.77 4.37 -7.20
N THR A 104 4.81 3.04 -7.11
CA THR A 104 3.64 2.24 -6.76
C THR A 104 3.78 1.72 -5.34
N ILE A 105 2.68 1.76 -4.60
CA ILE A 105 2.54 1.22 -3.25
C ILE A 105 1.42 0.18 -3.31
N ASP A 106 1.77 -1.06 -2.98
CA ASP A 106 0.83 -2.17 -2.96
C ASP A 106 0.02 -2.22 -1.68
N ALA A 107 -1.18 -2.80 -1.75
CA ALA A 107 -2.08 -2.97 -0.61
C ALA A 107 -1.39 -3.60 0.62
N LYS A 108 -0.46 -4.55 0.42
CA LYS A 108 0.24 -5.24 1.52
C LYS A 108 1.01 -4.28 2.45
N ASN A 109 1.53 -3.18 1.91
CA ASN A 109 2.28 -2.18 2.67
C ASN A 109 1.36 -1.20 3.43
N ILE A 110 0.07 -1.17 3.04
CA ILE A 110 -0.96 -0.29 3.59
C ILE A 110 -1.79 -1.03 4.65
N GLU A 111 -2.20 -2.28 4.38
CA GLU A 111 -3.13 -3.08 5.19
C GLU A 111 -2.65 -3.37 6.61
N ASN A 112 -1.34 -3.45 6.83
CA ASN A 112 -0.77 -3.81 8.14
C ASN A 112 -0.55 -2.60 9.06
N LYS A 113 -0.95 -1.39 8.64
CA LYS A 113 -0.78 -0.17 9.43
C LYS A 113 -2.05 0.13 10.23
N PRO A 114 -1.96 0.34 11.56
CA PRO A 114 -3.09 0.72 12.39
C PRO A 114 -3.38 2.23 12.25
N VAL A 115 -3.75 2.66 11.05
CA VAL A 115 -3.98 4.06 10.72
C VAL A 115 -5.44 4.29 10.32
N LEU A 116 -5.97 5.46 10.69
CA LEU A 116 -7.39 5.80 10.50
C LEU A 116 -7.69 6.34 9.10
N ASN A 117 -6.67 6.83 8.38
CA ASN A 117 -6.82 7.40 7.05
C ASN A 117 -5.78 6.86 6.06
N ALA A 118 -6.11 6.93 4.77
CA ALA A 118 -5.23 6.45 3.71
C ALA A 118 -3.93 7.27 3.60
N TYR A 119 -3.96 8.55 3.97
CA TYR A 119 -2.75 9.39 3.94
C TYR A 119 -1.68 8.94 4.94
N GLN A 120 -2.06 8.63 6.18
CA GLN A 120 -1.12 8.10 7.17
C GLN A 120 -0.57 6.74 6.73
N ALA A 121 -1.37 5.94 6.03
CA ALA A 121 -0.91 4.66 5.51
C ALA A 121 0.21 4.83 4.47
N LEU A 122 0.09 5.85 3.63
CA LEU A 122 1.06 6.20 2.59
C LEU A 122 2.30 6.92 3.12
N GLN A 123 2.29 7.35 4.38
CA GLN A 123 3.42 8.05 4.98
C GLN A 123 4.64 7.12 5.02
N GLY A 124 5.73 7.57 4.39
CA GLY A 124 6.99 6.82 4.30
C GLY A 124 7.00 5.68 3.27
N GLU A 125 5.89 5.39 2.58
CA GLU A 125 5.82 4.29 1.61
C GLU A 125 6.33 4.68 0.22
N ALA A 126 6.28 5.97 -0.13
CA ALA A 126 6.74 6.47 -1.41
C ALA A 126 7.89 7.47 -1.23
N PRO A 127 9.03 7.32 -1.95
CA PRO A 127 10.11 8.29 -1.88
C PRO A 127 9.63 9.66 -2.39
N ASN A 128 10.03 10.74 -1.71
CA ASN A 128 9.66 12.12 -2.03
C ASN A 128 8.15 12.42 -1.98
N LEU A 129 7.37 11.59 -1.28
CA LEU A 129 6.01 11.92 -0.85
C LEU A 129 6.08 12.43 0.59
N ILE A 130 5.81 13.72 0.78
CA ILE A 130 5.83 14.36 2.09
C ILE A 130 4.39 14.52 2.54
N ILE A 131 4.03 13.85 3.63
CA ILE A 131 2.73 13.95 4.28
C ILE A 131 2.96 14.56 5.66
N GLN A 132 2.41 15.75 5.87
CA GLN A 132 2.51 16.51 7.11
C GLN A 132 1.13 16.65 7.72
N GLN A 133 1.00 16.16 8.95
CA GLN A 133 -0.17 16.41 9.78
C GLN A 133 0.11 17.64 10.64
N SER A 134 -0.70 18.68 10.48
CA SER A 134 -0.54 19.93 11.26
C SER A 134 -1.16 19.84 12.66
N ASN A 135 -2.06 18.87 12.88
CA ASN A 135 -2.65 18.56 14.17
C ASN A 135 -3.01 17.06 14.25
N LEU A 136 -3.32 16.57 15.44
CA LEU A 136 -3.63 15.16 15.71
C LEU A 136 -5.15 14.91 15.81
N ASN A 137 -5.98 15.82 15.30
CA ASN A 137 -7.41 15.65 15.39
C ASN A 137 -7.86 14.53 14.43
N PRO A 138 -8.70 13.58 14.88
CA PRO A 138 -9.29 12.60 13.98
C PRO A 138 -10.03 13.28 12.82
N GLY A 139 -9.75 12.87 11.59
CA GLY A 139 -10.37 13.43 10.38
C GLY A 139 -9.82 14.79 9.94
N SER A 140 -8.75 15.31 10.57
CA SER A 140 -8.09 16.53 10.11
C SER A 140 -7.54 16.40 8.69
N ASP A 141 -7.63 17.47 7.91
CA ASP A 141 -6.91 17.55 6.65
C ASP A 141 -5.40 17.46 6.86
N VAL A 142 -4.74 16.76 5.95
CA VAL A 142 -3.29 16.59 5.93
C VAL A 142 -2.71 17.33 4.74
N THR A 143 -1.53 17.92 4.93
CA THR A 143 -0.81 18.56 3.84
C THR A 143 0.03 17.51 3.13
N VAL A 144 -0.15 17.39 1.82
CA VAL A 144 0.60 16.44 0.98
C VAL A 144 1.35 17.20 -0.07
N ASN A 145 2.63 16.87 -0.23
CA ASN A 145 3.49 17.44 -1.27
C ASN A 145 4.31 16.33 -1.94
N ILE A 146 4.47 16.41 -3.26
CA ILE A 146 5.33 15.52 -4.03
C ILE A 146 6.57 16.32 -4.45
N ARG A 147 7.77 15.86 -4.07
CA ARG A 147 9.05 16.56 -4.29
C ARG A 147 9.19 17.93 -3.62
N GLY A 148 8.49 18.14 -2.50
CA GLY A 148 8.57 19.38 -1.73
C GLY A 148 7.72 20.50 -2.31
N VAL A 149 7.97 21.74 -1.86
CA VAL A 149 7.17 22.92 -2.22
C VAL A 149 7.79 23.55 -3.46
N GLY A 150 7.13 23.40 -4.62
CA GLY A 150 7.62 23.89 -5.92
C GLY A 150 7.08 25.26 -6.33
N THR A 151 6.01 25.74 -5.69
CA THR A 151 5.34 27.01 -6.03
C THR A 151 5.04 27.83 -4.77
N LEU A 152 4.87 29.14 -4.92
CA LEU A 152 4.44 30.03 -3.83
C LEU A 152 2.91 30.01 -3.60
N GLY A 153 2.17 29.26 -4.43
CA GLY A 153 0.71 29.15 -4.38
C GLY A 153 0.25 27.79 -3.84
N ASP A 154 -0.77 27.23 -4.47
CA ASP A 154 -1.27 25.89 -4.15
C ASP A 154 -0.31 24.80 -4.67
N ASN A 155 0.20 23.99 -3.75
CA ASN A 155 1.14 22.90 -4.01
C ASN A 155 0.51 21.52 -3.81
N THR A 156 -0.81 21.46 -3.58
CA THR A 156 -1.49 20.19 -3.34
C THR A 156 -1.46 19.33 -4.62
N PRO A 157 -1.07 18.05 -4.53
CA PRO A 157 -1.11 17.13 -5.66
C PRO A 157 -2.55 16.75 -5.99
N LEU A 158 -2.78 16.40 -7.25
CA LEU A 158 -4.10 15.95 -7.69
C LEU A 158 -4.37 14.53 -7.19
N VAL A 159 -5.48 14.35 -6.49
CA VAL A 159 -5.97 13.01 -6.12
C VAL A 159 -6.95 12.51 -7.16
N VAL A 160 -6.71 11.29 -7.63
CA VAL A 160 -7.59 10.57 -8.56
C VAL A 160 -7.92 9.22 -7.96
N VAL A 161 -9.20 8.90 -7.86
CA VAL A 161 -9.70 7.64 -7.29
C VAL A 161 -10.48 6.92 -8.37
N ASP A 162 -10.00 5.75 -8.79
CA ASP A 162 -10.62 4.94 -9.86
C ASP A 162 -10.91 5.73 -11.15
N GLY A 163 -10.02 6.68 -11.47
CA GLY A 163 -10.15 7.56 -12.65
C GLY A 163 -10.98 8.83 -12.43
N ILE A 164 -11.64 8.99 -11.28
CA ILE A 164 -12.42 10.18 -10.94
C ILE A 164 -11.53 11.19 -10.20
N VAL A 165 -11.51 12.42 -10.68
CA VAL A 165 -10.72 13.52 -10.13
C VAL A 165 -11.46 14.19 -8.97
N GLY A 166 -10.75 14.51 -7.88
CA GLY A 166 -11.29 15.30 -6.77
C GLY A 166 -11.74 14.48 -5.56
N GLY A 167 -11.20 13.26 -5.40
CA GLY A 167 -11.38 12.49 -4.17
C GLY A 167 -10.57 13.06 -3.00
N ASN A 168 -11.08 12.90 -1.78
CA ASN A 168 -10.32 13.15 -0.56
C ASN A 168 -9.85 11.80 0.02
N LEU A 169 -8.54 11.58 0.17
CA LEU A 169 -8.04 10.32 0.77
C LEU A 169 -8.46 10.16 2.24
N ASN A 170 -8.82 11.23 2.93
CA ASN A 170 -9.33 11.14 4.30
C ASN A 170 -10.66 10.36 4.37
N THR A 171 -11.43 10.29 3.27
CA THR A 171 -12.72 9.56 3.25
C THR A 171 -12.58 8.13 2.73
N ILE A 172 -11.39 7.71 2.31
CA ILE A 172 -11.15 6.38 1.75
C ILE A 172 -10.63 5.47 2.85
N ASN A 173 -11.27 4.31 3.02
CA ASN A 173 -10.78 3.29 3.92
C ASN A 173 -9.49 2.67 3.34
N PRO A 174 -8.37 2.65 4.08
CA PRO A 174 -7.12 2.03 3.61
C PRO A 174 -7.29 0.57 3.17
N ASN A 175 -8.20 -0.17 3.78
CA ASN A 175 -8.46 -1.58 3.45
C ASN A 175 -9.08 -1.79 2.07
N ASP A 176 -9.68 -0.76 1.49
CA ASP A 176 -10.36 -0.83 0.19
C ASP A 176 -9.40 -0.48 -0.95
N ILE A 177 -8.19 -0.02 -0.62
CA ILE A 177 -7.15 0.34 -1.58
C ILE A 177 -6.46 -0.94 -2.08
N ALA A 178 -6.46 -1.14 -3.39
CA ALA A 178 -5.69 -2.19 -4.04
C ALA A 178 -4.26 -1.73 -4.33
N SER A 179 -4.10 -0.50 -4.81
CA SER A 179 -2.79 0.08 -5.09
C SER A 179 -2.85 1.60 -5.12
N VAL A 180 -1.75 2.25 -4.74
CA VAL A 180 -1.55 3.69 -4.93
C VAL A 180 -0.40 3.92 -5.88
N SER A 181 -0.60 4.75 -6.89
CA SER A 181 0.42 5.15 -7.85
C SER A 181 0.65 6.65 -7.76
N VAL A 182 1.88 7.04 -7.41
CA VAL A 182 2.30 8.43 -7.30
C VAL A 182 3.07 8.80 -8.57
N LEU A 183 2.46 9.64 -9.39
CA LEU A 183 3.05 10.19 -10.62
C LEU A 183 3.80 11.47 -10.28
N LYS A 184 5.13 11.45 -10.41
CA LYS A 184 6.00 12.54 -9.96
C LYS A 184 6.45 13.45 -11.11
N ASP A 185 6.44 12.94 -12.33
CA ASP A 185 6.92 13.66 -13.51
C ASP A 185 5.79 14.19 -14.38
N ALA A 186 6.06 15.32 -15.03
CA ALA A 186 5.15 15.94 -15.99
C ALA A 186 4.74 15.00 -17.12
N GLY A 187 5.63 14.11 -17.60
CA GLY A 187 5.31 13.15 -18.66
C GLY A 187 4.27 12.10 -18.24
N SER A 188 4.37 11.59 -17.01
CA SER A 188 3.40 10.65 -16.44
C SER A 188 2.09 11.33 -16.02
N ALA A 189 2.18 12.58 -15.57
CA ALA A 189 1.06 13.35 -15.03
C ALA A 189 0.28 14.14 -16.10
N ALA A 190 0.86 14.34 -17.30
CA ALA A 190 0.30 15.16 -18.39
C ALA A 190 -1.12 14.77 -18.82
N ILE A 191 -1.51 13.50 -18.63
CA ILE A 191 -2.84 12.99 -18.95
C ILE A 191 -3.92 13.73 -18.13
N TYR A 192 -3.59 14.21 -16.93
CA TYR A 192 -4.50 14.93 -16.05
C TYR A 192 -4.41 16.46 -16.20
N GLY A 193 -3.65 16.95 -17.19
CA GLY A 193 -3.59 18.36 -17.58
C GLY A 193 -2.89 19.26 -16.56
N SER A 194 -3.24 20.56 -16.58
CA SER A 194 -2.58 21.59 -15.76
C SER A 194 -2.72 21.38 -14.24
N ARG A 195 -3.75 20.66 -13.79
CA ARG A 195 -3.97 20.30 -12.38
C ARG A 195 -2.94 19.30 -11.86
N ALA A 196 -2.20 18.66 -12.76
CA ALA A 196 -1.20 17.65 -12.46
C ALA A 196 0.21 18.24 -12.30
N ALA A 197 0.36 19.57 -12.32
CA ALA A 197 1.64 20.27 -12.22
C ALA A 197 2.40 19.94 -10.92
N ASN A 198 1.66 19.70 -9.83
CA ASN A 198 2.21 19.32 -8.52
C ASN A 198 2.32 17.78 -8.33
N GLY A 199 2.12 17.01 -9.39
CA GLY A 199 2.04 15.55 -9.37
C GLY A 199 0.62 15.01 -9.12
N VAL A 200 0.47 13.69 -9.25
CA VAL A 200 -0.81 13.00 -9.15
C VAL A 200 -0.68 11.79 -8.23
N ILE A 201 -1.64 11.62 -7.32
CA ILE A 201 -1.83 10.42 -6.51
C ILE A 201 -3.04 9.69 -7.08
N LEU A 202 -2.78 8.60 -7.78
CA LEU A 202 -3.81 7.72 -8.29
C LEU A 202 -4.05 6.59 -7.30
N ILE A 203 -5.31 6.36 -6.98
CA ILE A 203 -5.77 5.30 -6.11
C ILE A 203 -6.64 4.37 -6.92
N THR A 204 -6.34 3.09 -6.82
CA THR A 204 -7.17 2.03 -7.37
C THR A 204 -7.76 1.26 -6.20
N THR A 205 -9.08 1.16 -6.16
CA THR A 205 -9.78 0.38 -5.14
C THR A 205 -9.87 -1.09 -5.53
N LYS A 206 -10.11 -1.95 -4.53
CA LYS A 206 -10.31 -3.38 -4.73
C LYS A 206 -11.64 -3.60 -5.46
N ALA A 207 -11.56 -4.19 -6.65
CA ALA A 207 -12.73 -4.60 -7.42
C ALA A 207 -12.78 -6.13 -7.54
N GLY A 208 -14.00 -6.68 -7.57
CA GLY A 208 -14.21 -8.10 -7.82
C GLY A 208 -13.77 -8.52 -9.23
N LYS A 209 -13.16 -9.71 -9.36
CA LYS A 209 -12.74 -10.25 -10.65
C LYS A 209 -13.77 -11.24 -11.19
N LEU A 210 -14.01 -11.20 -12.50
CA LEU A 210 -14.80 -12.22 -13.20
C LEU A 210 -14.18 -13.60 -12.96
N ASN A 211 -15.02 -14.59 -12.65
CA ASN A 211 -14.65 -15.97 -12.31
C ASN A 211 -13.85 -16.16 -10.99
N GLN A 212 -13.84 -15.18 -10.10
CA GLN A 212 -13.32 -15.36 -8.73
C GLN A 212 -14.42 -15.93 -7.82
N LYS A 213 -14.08 -16.88 -6.95
CA LYS A 213 -14.99 -17.32 -5.89
C LYS A 213 -15.30 -16.14 -4.97
N THR A 214 -16.54 -16.01 -4.51
CA THR A 214 -16.92 -14.99 -3.52
C THR A 214 -16.04 -15.14 -2.29
N THR A 215 -15.23 -14.11 -2.03
CA THR A 215 -14.39 -14.00 -0.85
C THR A 215 -14.96 -12.87 -0.01
N VAL A 216 -15.31 -13.16 1.25
CA VAL A 216 -15.71 -12.16 2.23
C VAL A 216 -14.61 -12.10 3.28
N SER A 217 -14.10 -10.91 3.53
CA SER A 217 -13.07 -10.62 4.51
C SER A 217 -13.62 -9.69 5.57
N TYR A 218 -13.35 -10.00 6.84
CA TYR A 218 -13.73 -9.18 7.97
C TYR A 218 -12.48 -8.78 8.74
N ASN A 219 -12.25 -7.48 8.84
CA ASN A 219 -11.16 -6.89 9.60
C ASN A 219 -11.75 -6.13 10.79
N GLY A 220 -11.45 -6.60 11.99
CA GLY A 220 -11.79 -5.92 13.24
C GLY A 220 -10.52 -5.52 13.98
N SER A 221 -10.44 -4.27 14.43
CA SER A 221 -9.36 -3.79 15.29
C SER A 221 -9.91 -3.09 16.52
N TYR A 222 -9.21 -3.25 17.65
CA TYR A 222 -9.49 -2.59 18.91
C TYR A 222 -8.18 -2.04 19.46
N GLY A 223 -8.19 -0.78 19.87
CA GLY A 223 -7.03 -0.08 20.39
C GLY A 223 -7.41 0.87 21.52
N LEU A 224 -6.43 1.21 22.36
CA LEU A 224 -6.55 2.24 23.38
C LEU A 224 -5.68 3.42 22.96
N GLN A 225 -6.29 4.60 22.84
CA GLN A 225 -5.58 5.83 22.52
C GLN A 225 -5.25 6.58 23.81
N ASP A 226 -3.95 6.82 24.04
CA ASP A 226 -3.44 7.60 25.17
C ASP A 226 -2.59 8.79 24.67
N ALA A 227 -2.60 9.88 25.41
CA ALA A 227 -1.91 11.11 25.08
C ALA A 227 -0.53 11.15 25.75
N ASN A 228 0.48 10.56 25.09
CA ASN A 228 1.83 10.44 25.66
C ASN A 228 2.71 11.69 25.47
N VAL A 229 2.37 12.59 24.54
CA VAL A 229 3.15 13.81 24.28
C VAL A 229 2.37 15.02 24.79
N LEU A 230 2.61 15.35 26.05
CA LEU A 230 1.97 16.46 26.73
C LEU A 230 2.95 17.62 26.92
N VAL A 231 2.42 18.84 26.88
CA VAL A 231 3.20 20.02 27.24
C VAL A 231 3.45 19.98 28.73
N HIS A 232 4.71 19.78 29.11
CA HIS A 232 5.15 19.88 30.49
C HIS A 232 5.25 21.36 30.85
N LYS A 233 4.34 21.82 31.70
CA LYS A 233 4.40 23.18 32.24
C LYS A 233 5.39 23.20 33.40
N VAL A 234 6.18 24.27 33.49
CA VAL A 234 6.97 24.53 34.69
C VAL A 234 6.03 24.82 35.86
N PRO A 235 6.40 24.45 37.09
CA PRO A 235 5.63 24.76 38.27
C PRO A 235 5.27 26.23 38.40
N ALA A 236 4.11 26.53 38.98
CA ALA A 236 3.59 27.89 39.10
C ALA A 236 4.59 28.86 39.74
N TRP A 237 5.26 28.45 40.81
CA TRP A 237 6.30 29.25 41.49
C TRP A 237 7.50 29.52 40.56
N GLN A 238 7.91 28.52 39.78
CA GLN A 238 9.06 28.61 38.87
C GLN A 238 8.74 29.49 37.66
N ASN A 239 7.50 29.44 37.17
CA ASN A 239 6.99 30.38 36.16
C ASN A 239 7.03 31.83 36.68
N ALA A 240 6.54 32.06 37.91
CA ALA A 240 6.55 33.39 38.53
C ALA A 240 7.98 33.92 38.74
N TYR A 241 8.91 33.04 39.15
CA TYR A 241 10.33 33.36 39.28
C TYR A 241 10.95 33.79 37.93
N TYR A 242 10.81 32.97 36.88
CA TYR A 242 11.36 33.30 35.56
C TYR A 242 10.68 34.51 34.91
N LYS A 243 9.40 34.76 35.21
CA LYS A 243 8.71 35.96 34.76
C LYS A 243 9.34 37.22 35.37
N ASN A 244 9.65 37.19 36.66
CA ASN A 244 10.34 38.29 37.32
C ASN A 244 11.75 38.50 36.75
N GLU A 245 12.51 37.42 36.56
CA GLU A 245 13.84 37.48 35.95
C GLU A 245 13.80 38.13 34.57
N SER A 246 12.83 37.75 33.73
CA SER A 246 12.61 38.35 32.40
C SER A 246 12.25 39.84 32.47
N LEU A 247 11.43 40.26 33.44
CA LEU A 247 11.04 41.66 33.60
C LEU A 247 12.22 42.52 34.06
N VAL A 248 12.98 42.04 35.05
CA VAL A 248 14.18 42.72 35.54
C VAL A 248 15.24 42.84 34.45
N ASN A 249 15.47 41.78 33.67
CA ASN A 249 16.37 41.81 32.52
C ASN A 249 15.92 42.80 31.43
N SER A 250 14.63 43.12 31.37
CA SER A 250 14.05 44.10 30.45
C SER A 250 13.95 45.52 31.07
N GLY A 251 14.52 45.73 32.27
CA GLY A 251 14.46 47.01 33.00
C GLY A 251 13.10 47.35 33.60
N LEU A 252 12.18 46.38 33.68
CA LEU A 252 10.86 46.53 34.26
C LEU A 252 10.82 46.01 35.70
N SER A 253 9.87 46.51 36.48
CA SER A 253 9.64 46.01 37.84
C SER A 253 9.14 44.56 37.84
N PRO A 254 9.55 43.74 38.82
CA PRO A 254 9.00 42.39 39.02
C PRO A 254 7.48 42.39 39.14
N ALA A 255 6.83 41.36 38.59
CA ALA A 255 5.38 41.20 38.67
C ALA A 255 4.93 40.52 39.98
N TYR A 256 5.79 39.70 40.59
CA TYR A 256 5.51 38.94 41.80
C TYR A 256 6.46 39.31 42.93
N THR A 257 5.97 39.38 44.17
CA THR A 257 6.85 39.53 45.35
C THR A 257 7.44 38.17 45.76
N PRO A 258 8.56 38.14 46.51
CA PRO A 258 9.11 36.90 47.05
C PRO A 258 8.08 36.09 47.87
N ASP A 259 7.27 36.77 48.67
CA ASP A 259 6.21 36.13 49.47
C ASP A 259 5.13 35.48 48.60
N GLN A 260 4.76 36.12 47.48
CA GLN A 260 3.81 35.54 46.52
C GLN A 260 4.38 34.29 45.84
N ILE A 261 5.67 34.29 45.50
CA ILE A 261 6.33 33.10 44.93
C ILE A 261 6.37 31.96 45.96
N GLN A 262 6.65 32.28 47.22
CA GLN A 262 6.65 31.29 48.30
C GLN A 262 5.24 30.72 48.54
N GLN A 263 4.20 31.56 48.54
CA GLN A 263 2.81 31.11 48.60
C GLN A 263 2.44 30.18 47.44
N LEU A 264 2.90 30.47 46.21
CA LEU A 264 2.69 29.59 45.06
C LEU A 264 3.41 28.25 45.20
N LYS A 265 4.57 28.23 45.86
CA LYS A 265 5.31 27.01 46.17
C LYS A 265 4.58 26.16 47.21
N ASP A 266 4.03 26.81 48.24
CA ASP A 266 3.36 26.15 49.37
C ASP A 266 1.94 25.67 49.00
N GLN A 267 1.22 26.39 48.13
CA GLN A 267 -0.08 25.97 47.59
C GLN A 267 0.01 24.79 46.62
N GLY A 268 1.20 24.54 46.06
CA GLY A 268 1.41 23.50 45.07
C GLY A 268 0.78 23.84 43.71
N GLU A 269 0.75 22.85 42.82
CA GLU A 269 0.20 23.04 41.47
C GLU A 269 -1.31 22.79 41.43
N GLY A 270 -2.05 23.74 40.86
CA GLY A 270 -3.51 23.63 40.69
C GLY A 270 -3.95 22.45 39.83
N THR A 271 -5.25 22.18 39.82
CA THR A 271 -5.87 20.98 39.21
C THR A 271 -5.85 20.94 37.68
N TRP A 272 -5.43 22.00 36.99
CA TRP A 272 -5.44 22.12 35.53
C TRP A 272 -4.32 21.36 34.81
N LYS A 273 -3.86 20.24 35.36
CA LYS A 273 -2.94 19.34 34.65
C LYS A 273 -3.68 18.77 33.44
N ILE A 274 -3.10 18.92 32.25
CA ILE A 274 -3.68 18.40 31.00
C ILE A 274 -3.87 16.89 31.08
N GLU A 275 -2.98 16.20 31.80
CA GLU A 275 -3.08 14.76 32.14
C GLU A 275 -4.40 14.38 32.81
N ASN A 276 -5.02 15.29 33.58
CA ASN A 276 -6.30 15.04 34.25
C ASN A 276 -7.51 15.32 33.36
N LEU A 277 -7.32 16.08 32.27
CA LEU A 277 -8.36 16.38 31.29
C LEU A 277 -8.44 15.31 30.20
N LEU A 278 -7.31 14.72 29.86
CA LEU A 278 -7.22 13.66 28.86
C LEU A 278 -7.47 12.31 29.51
N ARG A 279 -8.20 11.45 28.81
CA ARG A 279 -8.50 10.08 29.25
C ARG A 279 -8.16 9.13 28.14
N THR A 280 -7.67 7.95 28.51
CA THR A 280 -7.48 6.86 27.57
C THR A 280 -8.83 6.53 26.91
N ALA A 281 -8.90 6.64 25.59
CA ALA A 281 -10.13 6.43 24.83
C ALA A 281 -10.06 5.10 24.05
N PRO A 282 -11.06 4.20 24.17
CA PRO A 282 -11.12 3.03 23.34
C PRO A 282 -11.47 3.41 21.90
N GLN A 283 -10.76 2.82 20.95
CA GLN A 283 -11.01 2.94 19.52
C GLN A 283 -11.31 1.55 18.95
N GLN A 284 -12.31 1.49 18.09
CA GLN A 284 -12.68 0.26 17.39
C GLN A 284 -12.91 0.57 15.91
N SER A 285 -12.49 -0.33 15.04
CA SER A 285 -12.75 -0.27 13.62
C SER A 285 -13.22 -1.63 13.13
N HIS A 286 -14.23 -1.62 12.27
CA HIS A 286 -14.80 -2.81 11.66
C HIS A 286 -14.95 -2.56 10.17
N ASN A 287 -14.36 -3.43 9.35
CA ASN A 287 -14.54 -3.40 7.91
C ASN A 287 -14.91 -4.78 7.37
N VAL A 288 -15.81 -4.81 6.38
CA VAL A 288 -16.28 -6.00 5.67
C VAL A 288 -16.10 -5.76 4.18
N ASN A 289 -15.21 -6.52 3.55
CA ASN A 289 -14.86 -6.42 2.12
C ASN A 289 -15.07 -7.72 1.39
#